data_AF-A0A7G6ACS8-F1
#
_entry.id   AF-A0A7G6ACS8-F1
#
_cell.length_a   1.000
_cell.length_b   1.000
_cell.length_c   1.000
_cell.angle_alpha   90.00
_cell.angle_beta   90.00
_cell.angle_gamma   90.00
#
_symmetry.space_group_name_H-M   'P 1'
#
loop_
_entity.id
_entity.type
_entity.pdbx_description
1 polymer ?
#
loop_
_entity_poly.entity_id
_entity_poly.type
_entity_poly.pdbx_seq_one_letter_code
_entity_poly.pdbx_strand_id
1 'polypeptide(L)'
;MGRPRVAALLAAALCVAACASSAVARDGVPDKKHELARHGARLDARKARPDGAAHRFGIIGHSFAVPGDTRFKKALADTNDSSLAFVVVTGIKGVQEPCGDKLYRERRELLERARRPVIVLPAGSDWTECRNTAGRTNAAERLNRMRELFHGEPESLGAKKLPLTRLSTSPRFRSYAENAHWTVDRVMYATVNLPANNNHYLAAAGRNSEYEDRQVATRFWLNRLFTLARRDKVDAIVLFSEGDLKPLAEPTGLRSLLRRAPATFDGFASARKQVQALAQRFGGKVLLVDSAALPKNGHPAIEWRENVGHLSVGGEAVEVDVRPGEKNLFRLKEAGE
;
A
#
# COMPACT_ATOMS: atom_id res chain seq x y z
N MET A 1 78.62 29.74 12.16
CA MET A 1 79.11 28.67 11.25
C MET A 1 77.90 28.16 10.50
N GLY A 2 77.76 28.13 9.18
CA GLY A 2 78.56 28.50 8.02
C GLY A 2 77.72 28.08 6.80
N ARG A 3 77.54 28.98 5.83
CA ARG A 3 77.01 28.71 4.46
C ARG A 3 77.96 27.74 3.69
N PRO A 4 77.82 27.40 2.39
CA PRO A 4 76.71 27.52 1.41
C PRO A 4 76.53 26.29 0.44
N ARG A 5 75.54 26.41 -0.45
CA ARG A 5 75.45 26.08 -1.90
C ARG A 5 76.51 25.15 -2.55
N VAL A 6 76.03 24.24 -3.41
CA VAL A 6 76.69 23.91 -4.68
C VAL A 6 75.65 23.92 -5.81
N ALA A 7 75.99 24.68 -6.86
CA ALA A 7 75.34 24.70 -8.16
C ALA A 7 76.19 23.86 -9.14
N ALA A 8 75.57 23.26 -10.15
CA ALA A 8 76.27 22.83 -11.37
C ALA A 8 75.37 23.09 -12.58
N LEU A 9 75.80 24.05 -13.40
CA LEU A 9 75.43 24.29 -14.79
C LEU A 9 76.20 23.31 -15.70
N LEU A 10 75.61 22.92 -16.84
CA LEU A 10 76.23 22.68 -18.16
C LEU A 10 75.15 22.00 -19.03
N ALA A 11 74.95 22.23 -20.33
CA ALA A 11 75.28 23.27 -21.29
C ALA A 11 74.40 22.97 -22.54
N ALA A 12 74.26 23.99 -23.38
CA ALA A 12 73.49 24.03 -24.62
C ALA A 12 74.10 23.20 -25.76
N ALA A 13 73.28 22.86 -26.78
CA ALA A 13 73.52 23.25 -28.18
C ALA A 13 72.57 22.54 -29.18
N LEU A 14 71.95 23.36 -30.07
CA LEU A 14 71.73 23.23 -31.53
C LEU A 14 71.07 21.93 -32.09
N CYS A 15 70.28 21.89 -33.17
CA CYS A 15 69.90 22.83 -34.23
C CYS A 15 68.70 22.24 -35.01
N VAL A 16 67.85 23.13 -35.57
CA VAL A 16 67.20 23.16 -36.90
C VAL A 16 66.97 21.85 -37.70
N ALA A 17 65.71 21.60 -38.14
CA ALA A 17 65.31 21.50 -39.56
C ALA A 17 63.85 21.02 -39.77
N ALA A 18 63.32 21.35 -40.94
CA ALA A 18 61.91 21.47 -41.33
C ALA A 18 61.23 20.21 -41.90
N CYS A 19 59.89 20.27 -41.92
CA CYS A 19 58.88 19.71 -42.84
C CYS A 19 59.09 18.33 -43.51
N ALA A 20 58.12 17.43 -43.32
CA ALA A 20 57.25 16.93 -44.41
C ALA A 20 56.18 15.95 -43.89
N SER A 21 54.96 16.10 -44.41
CA SER A 21 53.79 15.27 -44.13
C SER A 21 53.91 13.86 -44.72
N SER A 22 53.42 12.84 -44.00
CA SER A 22 52.78 11.67 -44.60
C SER A 22 51.92 10.97 -43.56
N ALA A 23 50.66 10.74 -43.91
CA ALA A 23 49.68 10.06 -43.09
C ALA A 23 49.88 8.54 -43.18
N VAL A 24 49.97 7.86 -42.03
CA VAL A 24 49.59 6.45 -41.86
C VAL A 24 48.99 6.28 -40.47
N ALA A 25 47.84 5.64 -40.43
CA ALA A 25 47.00 5.38 -39.26
C ALA A 25 47.74 4.64 -38.14
N ARG A 26 47.49 5.06 -36.89
CA ARG A 26 47.59 4.22 -35.70
C ARG A 26 46.38 4.47 -34.80
N ASP A 27 45.82 3.36 -34.36
CA ASP A 27 44.52 3.22 -33.71
C ASP A 27 44.40 4.08 -32.44
N GLY A 28 43.45 5.01 -32.48
CA GLY A 28 42.97 5.73 -31.30
C GLY A 28 42.06 4.82 -30.48
N VAL A 29 42.43 4.58 -29.23
CA VAL A 29 41.53 4.06 -28.18
C VAL A 29 40.34 5.01 -28.06
N PRO A 30 39.07 4.54 -28.21
CA PRO A 30 37.93 5.45 -28.13
C PRO A 30 37.68 5.88 -26.67
N ASP A 31 37.56 7.20 -26.52
CA ASP A 31 37.23 7.91 -25.29
C ASP A 31 35.81 7.53 -24.79
N LYS A 32 35.75 6.80 -23.67
CA LYS A 32 34.53 6.27 -23.04
C LYS A 32 33.56 7.33 -22.49
N LYS A 33 33.76 8.62 -22.76
CA LYS A 33 32.93 9.71 -22.21
C LYS A 33 31.73 10.13 -23.06
N HIS A 34 31.58 9.66 -24.29
CA HIS A 34 30.45 10.04 -25.16
C HIS A 34 29.40 8.95 -25.43
N GLU A 35 29.63 7.70 -25.00
CA GLU A 35 28.70 6.58 -25.23
C GLU A 35 27.65 6.40 -24.11
N LEU A 36 27.91 6.94 -22.91
CA LEU A 36 26.94 6.93 -21.81
C LEU A 36 25.77 7.93 -21.99
N ALA A 37 25.89 8.89 -22.90
CA ALA A 37 24.84 9.88 -23.16
C ALA A 37 23.79 9.44 -24.19
N ARG A 38 24.00 8.33 -24.90
CA ARG A 38 23.05 7.82 -25.92
C ARG A 38 22.30 6.55 -25.51
N HIS A 39 22.73 5.85 -24.46
CA HIS A 39 22.04 4.67 -23.94
C HIS A 39 20.99 4.95 -22.85
N GLY A 40 20.84 6.20 -22.39
CA GLY A 40 19.83 6.61 -21.41
C GLY A 40 18.47 7.02 -21.99
N ALA A 41 18.30 7.01 -23.32
CA ALA A 41 17.10 7.50 -24.00
C ALA A 41 16.37 6.42 -24.80
N ARG A 42 16.21 5.23 -24.22
CA ARG A 42 15.18 4.24 -24.59
C ARG A 42 14.66 3.56 -23.33
N LEU A 43 14.23 4.36 -22.37
CA LEU A 43 13.18 3.92 -21.45
C LEU A 43 11.88 4.31 -22.13
N ASP A 44 11.06 3.28 -22.38
CA ASP A 44 9.77 3.35 -23.03
C ASP A 44 9.05 4.66 -22.70
N ALA A 45 8.84 5.49 -23.72
CA ALA A 45 7.73 6.43 -23.73
C ALA A 45 6.44 5.60 -23.71
N ARG A 46 6.12 5.01 -22.54
CA ARG A 46 4.76 4.64 -22.22
C ARG A 46 3.98 5.91 -22.42
N LYS A 47 3.10 5.95 -23.42
CA LYS A 47 2.09 7.00 -23.57
C LYS A 47 1.60 7.33 -22.17
N ALA A 48 1.94 8.52 -21.67
CA ALA A 48 1.37 9.00 -20.42
C ALA A 48 -0.14 8.90 -20.61
N ARG A 49 -0.81 8.12 -19.75
CA ARG A 49 -2.27 8.10 -19.78
C ARG A 49 -2.74 9.53 -19.58
N PRO A 50 -3.76 9.98 -20.33
CA PRO A 50 -4.33 11.30 -20.09
C PRO A 50 -4.72 11.42 -18.62
N ASP A 51 -4.42 12.57 -18.00
CA ASP A 51 -4.83 12.82 -16.62
C ASP A 51 -6.35 12.62 -16.50
N GLY A 52 -6.79 11.83 -15.51
CA GLY A 52 -8.18 11.43 -15.36
C GLY A 52 -8.65 10.27 -16.26
N ALA A 53 -7.75 9.48 -16.84
CA ALA A 53 -8.14 8.25 -17.54
C ALA A 53 -8.90 7.29 -16.61
N ALA A 54 -9.91 6.59 -17.16
CA ALA A 54 -10.60 5.55 -16.42
C ALA A 54 -9.68 4.35 -16.19
N HIS A 55 -9.73 3.73 -15.01
CA HIS A 55 -8.98 2.53 -14.66
C HIS A 55 -9.81 1.58 -13.80
N ARG A 56 -9.31 0.37 -13.57
CA ARG A 56 -9.96 -0.62 -12.72
C ARG A 56 -8.98 -1.14 -11.67
N PHE A 57 -9.49 -1.47 -10.50
CA PHE A 57 -8.72 -2.19 -9.47
C PHE A 57 -9.54 -3.35 -8.92
N GLY A 58 -8.84 -4.39 -8.47
CA GLY A 58 -9.45 -5.56 -7.82
C GLY A 58 -9.32 -5.52 -6.31
N ILE A 59 -10.24 -6.19 -5.62
CA ILE A 59 -10.21 -6.43 -4.18
C ILE A 59 -10.48 -7.91 -3.94
N ILE A 60 -9.68 -8.55 -3.08
CA ILE A 60 -9.92 -9.90 -2.58
C ILE A 60 -10.20 -9.79 -1.08
N GLY A 61 -11.45 -10.07 -0.71
CA GLY A 61 -11.98 -10.01 0.65
C GLY A 61 -11.54 -11.19 1.53
N HIS A 62 -11.23 -10.90 2.80
CA HIS A 62 -10.82 -11.90 3.77
C HIS A 62 -11.96 -12.85 4.10
N SER A 63 -11.82 -14.13 3.75
CA SER A 63 -12.80 -15.17 4.09
C SER A 63 -12.25 -16.58 4.06
N PHE A 64 -10.96 -16.71 4.36
CA PHE A 64 -10.24 -17.99 4.38
C PHE A 64 -10.65 -18.83 5.60
N ALA A 65 -11.95 -18.97 5.87
CA ALA A 65 -12.49 -19.80 6.94
C ALA A 65 -12.11 -21.29 6.77
N VAL A 66 -11.97 -21.73 5.52
CA VAL A 66 -11.47 -23.08 5.18
C VAL A 66 -9.94 -23.02 5.04
N PRO A 67 -9.18 -23.86 5.77
CA PRO A 67 -7.72 -23.96 5.61
C PRO A 67 -7.29 -24.31 4.19
N GLY A 68 -6.08 -23.90 3.82
CA GLY A 68 -5.50 -24.18 2.51
C GLY A 68 -5.60 -23.01 1.53
N ASP A 69 -5.04 -23.19 0.34
CA ASP A 69 -4.82 -22.10 -0.60
C ASP A 69 -5.75 -22.11 -1.83
N THR A 70 -6.64 -23.10 -1.96
CA THR A 70 -7.54 -23.24 -3.11
C THR A 70 -8.40 -21.99 -3.34
N ARG A 71 -9.09 -21.51 -2.29
CA ARG A 71 -9.92 -20.30 -2.38
C ARG A 71 -9.08 -19.06 -2.72
N PHE A 72 -7.89 -18.97 -2.12
CA PHE A 72 -6.98 -17.85 -2.34
C PHE A 72 -6.45 -17.82 -3.78
N LYS A 73 -6.01 -18.98 -4.29
CA LYS A 73 -5.60 -19.16 -5.70
C LYS A 73 -6.74 -18.82 -6.65
N LYS A 74 -7.97 -19.27 -6.36
CA LYS A 74 -9.14 -18.94 -7.16
C LYS A 74 -9.40 -17.43 -7.18
N ALA A 75 -9.43 -16.75 -6.03
CA ALA A 75 -9.62 -15.31 -5.99
C ALA A 75 -8.52 -14.53 -6.74
N LEU A 76 -7.27 -15.01 -6.68
CA LEU A 76 -6.16 -14.46 -7.47
C LEU A 76 -6.31 -14.74 -8.97
N ALA A 77 -6.98 -15.82 -9.36
CA ALA A 77 -7.30 -16.12 -10.76
C ALA A 77 -8.48 -15.28 -11.27
N ASP A 78 -9.51 -15.10 -10.44
CA ASP A 78 -10.72 -14.32 -10.77
C ASP A 78 -10.41 -12.82 -10.96
N THR A 79 -9.33 -12.33 -10.34
CA THR A 79 -8.81 -10.95 -10.51
C THR A 79 -7.55 -10.88 -11.37
N ASN A 80 -7.39 -11.80 -12.33
CA ASN A 80 -6.15 -11.93 -13.11
C ASN A 80 -6.11 -11.10 -14.39
N ASP A 81 -7.10 -10.24 -14.64
CA ASP A 81 -7.04 -9.33 -15.79
C ASP A 81 -5.80 -8.42 -15.65
N SER A 82 -4.94 -8.48 -16.67
CA SER A 82 -3.72 -7.66 -16.76
C SER A 82 -3.99 -6.17 -16.93
N SER A 83 -5.24 -5.79 -17.23
CA SER A 83 -5.72 -4.41 -17.31
C SER A 83 -5.95 -3.75 -15.95
N LEU A 84 -6.07 -4.54 -14.87
CA LEU A 84 -6.18 -4.02 -13.51
C LEU A 84 -4.94 -3.21 -13.15
N ALA A 85 -5.15 -1.99 -12.67
CA ALA A 85 -4.08 -1.13 -12.19
C ALA A 85 -3.36 -1.74 -10.98
N PHE A 86 -4.11 -2.43 -10.12
CA PHE A 86 -3.62 -3.19 -8.97
C PHE A 86 -4.74 -4.07 -8.39
N VAL A 87 -4.37 -4.96 -7.48
CA VAL A 87 -5.29 -5.74 -6.63
C VAL A 87 -4.93 -5.53 -5.15
N VAL A 88 -5.92 -5.27 -4.30
CA VAL A 88 -5.77 -5.26 -2.84
C VAL A 88 -6.24 -6.59 -2.28
N VAL A 89 -5.41 -7.21 -1.45
CA VAL A 89 -5.71 -8.47 -0.78
C VAL A 89 -5.84 -8.21 0.71
N THR A 90 -7.01 -8.50 1.26
CA THR A 90 -7.28 -8.41 2.70
C THR A 90 -7.08 -9.80 3.31
N GLY A 91 -5.98 -9.97 4.03
CA GLY A 91 -5.60 -11.26 4.63
C GLY A 91 -4.87 -12.22 3.70
N ILE A 92 -4.05 -13.11 4.26
CA ILE A 92 -3.31 -14.14 3.50
C ILE A 92 -3.59 -15.57 3.97
N LYS A 93 -4.17 -15.74 5.17
CA LYS A 93 -4.48 -17.05 5.74
C LYS A 93 -5.74 -17.04 6.58
N GLY A 94 -6.32 -18.22 6.80
CA GLY A 94 -7.39 -18.47 7.75
C GLY A 94 -6.93 -18.49 9.21
N VAL A 95 -7.91 -18.42 10.12
CA VAL A 95 -7.68 -18.52 11.58
C VAL A 95 -7.13 -19.89 11.96
N GLN A 96 -7.64 -20.94 11.32
CA GLN A 96 -7.25 -22.34 11.58
C GLN A 96 -5.92 -22.73 10.91
N GLU A 97 -5.35 -21.85 10.07
CA GLU A 97 -4.06 -22.10 9.44
C GLU A 97 -2.88 -21.70 10.35
N PRO A 98 -1.76 -22.46 10.33
CA PRO A 98 -0.61 -22.17 11.17
C PRO A 98 -0.06 -20.76 10.94
N CYS A 99 0.29 -20.04 12.01
CA CYS A 99 1.00 -18.76 11.91
C CYS A 99 2.51 -18.95 11.68
N GLY A 100 2.88 -19.95 10.91
CA GLY A 100 4.27 -20.33 10.65
C GLY A 100 4.86 -19.60 9.45
N ASP A 101 6.16 -19.34 9.53
CA ASP A 101 6.96 -18.70 8.48
C ASP A 101 6.87 -19.41 7.12
N LYS A 102 6.72 -20.75 7.13
CA LYS A 102 6.52 -21.54 5.92
C LYS A 102 5.28 -21.08 5.16
N LEU A 103 4.13 -20.98 5.84
CA LEU A 103 2.88 -20.54 5.22
C LEU A 103 2.99 -19.11 4.70
N TYR A 104 3.55 -18.18 5.48
CA TYR A 104 3.73 -16.80 5.01
C TYR A 104 4.58 -16.71 3.75
N ARG A 105 5.67 -17.49 3.66
CA ARG A 105 6.49 -17.55 2.43
C ARG A 105 5.72 -18.12 1.25
N GLU A 106 5.01 -19.23 1.43
CA GLU A 106 4.18 -19.83 0.37
C GLU A 106 3.12 -18.84 -0.15
N ARG A 107 2.47 -18.10 0.77
CA ARG A 107 1.50 -17.04 0.40
C ARG A 107 2.16 -15.87 -0.30
N ARG A 108 3.34 -15.43 0.14
CA ARG A 108 4.12 -14.39 -0.56
C ARG A 108 4.47 -14.83 -1.98
N GLU A 109 4.97 -16.05 -2.16
CA GLU A 109 5.33 -16.58 -3.49
C GLU A 109 4.12 -16.66 -4.43
N LEU A 110 2.95 -17.02 -3.91
CA LEU A 110 1.70 -16.99 -4.68
C LEU A 110 1.38 -15.57 -5.18
N LEU A 111 1.53 -14.56 -4.32
CA LEU A 111 1.25 -13.17 -4.65
C LEU A 111 2.28 -12.59 -5.62
N GLU A 112 3.56 -12.95 -5.49
CA GLU A 112 4.62 -12.48 -6.41
C GLU A 112 4.44 -13.00 -7.84
N ARG A 113 3.75 -14.14 -8.03
CA ARG A 113 3.41 -14.67 -9.36
C ARG A 113 2.28 -13.92 -10.06
N ALA A 114 1.56 -13.02 -9.37
CA ALA A 114 0.51 -12.23 -9.97
C ALA A 114 1.08 -11.32 -11.08
N ARG A 115 0.40 -11.25 -12.24
CA ARG A 115 0.85 -10.44 -13.40
C ARG A 115 0.68 -8.92 -13.23
N ARG A 116 0.07 -8.50 -12.13
CA ARG A 116 -0.33 -7.12 -11.80
C ARG A 116 0.16 -6.76 -10.41
N PRO A 117 0.23 -5.48 -10.05
CA PRO A 117 0.57 -5.05 -8.70
C PRO A 117 -0.39 -5.64 -7.66
N VAL A 118 0.14 -6.19 -6.57
CA VAL A 118 -0.64 -6.71 -5.45
C VAL A 118 -0.24 -6.01 -4.15
N ILE A 119 -1.22 -5.40 -3.48
CA ILE A 119 -1.07 -4.76 -2.18
C ILE A 119 -1.71 -5.67 -1.13
N VAL A 120 -0.95 -6.03 -0.11
CA VAL A 120 -1.46 -6.84 1.01
C VAL A 120 -1.82 -5.92 2.16
N LEU A 121 -3.03 -6.07 2.69
CA LEU A 121 -3.47 -5.52 3.96
C LEU A 121 -3.60 -6.67 4.97
N PRO A 122 -2.91 -6.63 6.13
CA PRO A 122 -3.03 -7.68 7.14
C PRO A 122 -4.46 -7.83 7.66
N ALA A 123 -4.93 -9.07 7.74
CA ALA A 123 -6.16 -9.45 8.43
C ALA A 123 -5.87 -9.88 9.89
N GLY A 124 -6.89 -9.87 10.75
CA GLY A 124 -6.80 -10.32 12.13
C GLY A 124 -6.33 -11.78 12.22
N SER A 125 -6.78 -12.61 11.29
CA SER A 125 -6.36 -14.00 11.17
C SER A 125 -4.86 -14.14 10.92
N ASP A 126 -4.24 -13.19 10.24
CA ASP A 126 -2.84 -13.26 9.88
C ASP A 126 -1.93 -13.06 11.09
N TRP A 127 -2.35 -12.29 12.09
CA TRP A 127 -1.50 -11.91 13.23
C TRP A 127 -2.22 -11.86 14.58
N THR A 128 -3.33 -11.11 14.73
CA THR A 128 -4.00 -10.90 16.03
C THR A 128 -4.47 -12.20 16.70
N GLU A 129 -4.90 -13.16 15.88
CA GLU A 129 -5.46 -14.43 16.34
C GLU A 129 -4.38 -15.51 16.51
N CYS A 130 -3.13 -15.21 16.14
CA CYS A 130 -2.04 -16.17 16.26
C CYS A 130 -1.73 -16.52 17.71
N ARG A 131 -1.50 -17.81 17.93
CA ARG A 131 -1.07 -18.40 19.19
C ARG A 131 0.14 -19.28 18.96
N ASN A 132 1.06 -19.29 19.93
CA ASN A 132 2.18 -20.24 19.94
C ASN A 132 1.74 -21.62 20.45
N THR A 133 2.67 -22.58 20.45
CA THR A 133 2.41 -23.97 20.91
C THR A 133 1.98 -24.06 22.37
N ALA A 134 2.30 -23.06 23.20
CA ALA A 134 1.85 -22.96 24.58
C ALA A 134 0.51 -22.20 24.73
N GLY A 135 -0.19 -21.92 23.63
CA GLY A 135 -1.48 -21.21 23.62
C GLY A 135 -1.40 -19.71 23.91
N ARG A 136 -0.20 -19.13 24.04
CA ARG A 136 -0.02 -17.69 24.31
C ARG A 136 -0.05 -16.90 23.00
N THR A 137 -0.55 -15.66 23.06
CA THR A 137 -0.50 -14.75 21.90
C THR A 137 0.95 -14.48 21.48
N ASN A 138 1.18 -14.51 20.17
CA ASN A 138 2.41 -14.03 19.53
C ASN A 138 2.09 -12.97 18.46
N ALA A 139 0.96 -12.27 18.60
CA ALA A 139 0.43 -11.34 17.60
C ALA A 139 1.43 -10.26 17.15
N ALA A 140 2.10 -9.59 18.10
CA ALA A 140 3.07 -8.54 17.78
C ALA A 140 4.26 -9.07 16.97
N GLU A 141 4.75 -10.25 17.33
CA GLU A 141 5.85 -10.93 16.66
C GLU A 141 5.44 -11.34 15.23
N ARG A 142 4.22 -11.91 15.08
CA ARG A 142 3.67 -12.26 13.76
C ARG A 142 3.41 -11.04 12.87
N LEU A 143 2.92 -9.93 13.42
CA LEU A 143 2.74 -8.67 12.68
C LEU A 143 4.09 -8.10 12.21
N ASN A 144 5.12 -8.14 13.05
CA ASN A 144 6.48 -7.75 12.64
C ASN A 144 7.00 -8.65 11.52
N ARG A 145 6.77 -9.97 11.62
CA ARG A 145 7.14 -10.90 10.55
C ARG A 145 6.42 -10.61 9.25
N MET A 146 5.14 -10.24 9.30
CA MET A 146 4.41 -9.78 8.11
C MET A 146 5.02 -8.51 7.51
N ARG A 147 5.43 -7.54 8.36
CA ARG A 147 6.07 -6.30 7.87
C ARG A 147 7.36 -6.58 7.12
N GLU A 148 8.20 -7.48 7.62
CA GLU A 148 9.41 -7.93 6.93
C GLU A 148 9.10 -8.60 5.59
N LEU A 149 8.12 -9.51 5.57
CA LEU A 149 7.84 -10.35 4.41
C LEU A 149 6.96 -9.68 3.35
N PHE A 150 6.08 -8.75 3.70
CA PHE A 150 5.10 -8.19 2.76
C PHE A 150 5.26 -6.67 2.58
N HIS A 151 6.00 -6.00 3.46
CA HIS A 151 6.03 -4.54 3.56
C HIS A 151 7.43 -3.94 3.67
N GLY A 152 8.49 -4.73 3.46
CA GLY A 152 9.88 -4.27 3.56
C GLY A 152 10.27 -3.26 2.47
N GLU A 153 9.73 -3.42 1.26
CA GLU A 153 10.07 -2.59 0.11
C GLU A 153 9.05 -1.46 -0.13
N PRO A 154 9.46 -0.30 -0.68
CA PRO A 154 8.57 0.82 -1.02
C PRO A 154 7.78 0.56 -2.33
N GLU A 155 7.45 -0.70 -2.61
CA GLU A 155 6.70 -1.14 -3.79
C GLU A 155 5.75 -2.30 -3.45
N SER A 156 4.81 -2.57 -4.35
CA SER A 156 3.86 -3.68 -4.26
C SER A 156 4.51 -5.04 -4.53
N LEU A 157 3.77 -6.11 -4.21
CA LEU A 157 4.09 -7.45 -4.71
C LEU A 157 3.62 -7.62 -6.16
N GLY A 158 3.95 -8.77 -6.74
CA GLY A 158 3.58 -9.14 -8.11
C GLY A 158 4.69 -8.86 -9.11
N ALA A 159 4.55 -9.41 -10.31
CA ALA A 159 5.50 -9.27 -11.41
C ALA A 159 5.60 -7.83 -11.92
N LYS A 160 4.49 -7.08 -11.89
CA LYS A 160 4.48 -5.64 -12.10
C LYS A 160 4.50 -4.94 -10.75
N LYS A 161 5.47 -4.05 -10.55
CA LYS A 161 5.63 -3.27 -9.32
C LYS A 161 4.90 -1.93 -9.41
N LEU A 162 4.25 -1.55 -8.31
CA LEU A 162 3.66 -0.24 -8.10
C LEU A 162 4.38 0.44 -6.94
N PRO A 163 4.93 1.66 -7.11
CA PRO A 163 5.54 2.41 -6.02
C PRO A 163 4.53 2.75 -4.93
N LEU A 164 4.93 2.58 -3.67
CA LEU A 164 4.12 2.81 -2.48
C LEU A 164 4.82 3.78 -1.52
N THR A 165 4.09 4.77 -1.03
CA THR A 165 4.55 5.60 0.09
C THR A 165 4.02 5.02 1.39
N ARG A 166 4.91 4.57 2.28
CA ARG A 166 4.53 3.92 3.54
C ARG A 166 4.54 4.90 4.72
N LEU A 167 3.69 4.67 5.70
CA LEU A 167 3.74 5.39 6.98
C LEU A 167 5.09 5.21 7.68
N SER A 168 5.74 4.06 7.51
CA SER A 168 7.08 3.78 8.04
C SER A 168 8.18 4.73 7.55
N THR A 169 7.94 5.49 6.49
CA THR A 169 8.86 6.57 6.06
C THR A 169 8.88 7.75 7.05
N SER A 170 7.86 7.87 7.91
CA SER A 170 7.85 8.82 9.01
C SER A 170 8.74 8.30 10.15
N PRO A 171 9.75 9.07 10.60
CA PRO A 171 10.64 8.64 11.68
C PRO A 171 9.92 8.23 12.98
N ARG A 172 8.76 8.83 13.26
CA ARG A 172 7.93 8.53 14.42
C ARG A 172 7.18 7.20 14.32
N PHE A 173 6.96 6.70 13.11
CA PHE A 173 6.09 5.54 12.84
C PHE A 173 6.79 4.46 11.99
N ARG A 174 8.12 4.32 12.13
CA ARG A 174 8.93 3.32 11.40
C ARG A 174 8.39 1.89 11.49
N SER A 175 7.75 1.55 12.59
CA SER A 175 7.17 0.22 12.82
C SER A 175 5.86 -0.05 12.08
N TYR A 176 5.29 0.87 11.29
CA TYR A 176 3.95 0.72 10.69
C TYR A 176 3.99 0.63 9.15
N ALA A 177 4.79 -0.30 8.62
CA ALA A 177 5.04 -0.44 7.18
C ALA A 177 3.83 -0.94 6.37
N GLU A 178 2.86 -1.59 7.01
CA GLU A 178 1.63 -2.11 6.40
C GLU A 178 0.67 -1.01 5.92
N ASN A 179 0.81 0.20 6.46
CA ASN A 179 0.02 1.36 6.06
C ASN A 179 0.76 2.07 4.91
N ALA A 180 0.16 2.04 3.71
CA ALA A 180 0.75 2.57 2.51
C ALA A 180 -0.29 3.35 1.70
N HIS A 181 0.15 4.36 0.95
CA HIS A 181 -0.66 5.05 -0.03
C HIS A 181 0.02 5.09 -1.39
N TRP A 182 -0.81 5.17 -2.43
CA TRP A 182 -0.40 5.34 -3.81
C TRP A 182 -1.49 6.13 -4.55
N THR A 183 -1.17 6.59 -5.75
CA THR A 183 -2.12 7.33 -6.59
C THR A 183 -2.16 6.68 -7.96
N VAL A 184 -3.37 6.51 -8.48
CA VAL A 184 -3.59 6.15 -9.89
C VAL A 184 -4.47 7.25 -10.48
N ASP A 185 -3.93 7.94 -11.49
CA ASP A 185 -4.55 9.12 -12.10
C ASP A 185 -4.92 10.16 -11.02
N ARG A 186 -6.21 10.52 -10.90
CA ARG A 186 -6.70 11.52 -9.92
C ARG A 186 -7.29 10.90 -8.65
N VAL A 187 -6.98 9.64 -8.33
CA VAL A 187 -7.50 8.95 -7.14
C VAL A 187 -6.37 8.44 -6.25
N MET A 188 -6.43 8.81 -4.97
CA MET A 188 -5.53 8.30 -3.94
C MET A 188 -6.10 7.03 -3.32
N TYR A 189 -5.26 6.05 -3.11
CA TYR A 189 -5.58 4.77 -2.48
C TYR A 189 -4.70 4.59 -1.25
N ALA A 190 -5.25 4.04 -0.18
CA ALA A 190 -4.45 3.75 1.01
C ALA A 190 -4.95 2.55 1.81
N THR A 191 -4.01 1.80 2.39
CA THR A 191 -4.29 0.78 3.40
C THR A 191 -4.30 1.40 4.80
N VAL A 192 -5.19 0.89 5.65
CA VAL A 192 -5.28 1.25 7.08
C VAL A 192 -5.40 -0.04 7.88
N ASN A 193 -4.42 -0.33 8.73
CA ASN A 193 -4.41 -1.53 9.57
C ASN A 193 -5.46 -1.42 10.69
N LEU A 194 -6.66 -1.90 10.39
CA LEU A 194 -7.81 -1.99 11.29
C LEU A 194 -8.38 -3.42 11.19
N PRO A 195 -7.92 -4.37 12.01
CA PRO A 195 -8.38 -5.75 11.92
C PRO A 195 -9.84 -5.91 12.37
N ALA A 196 -10.59 -6.84 11.77
CA ALA A 196 -12.04 -6.94 11.89
C ALA A 196 -12.55 -7.30 13.30
N ASN A 197 -11.78 -8.06 14.08
CA ASN A 197 -12.17 -8.45 15.44
C ASN A 197 -11.99 -7.30 16.44
N ASN A 198 -12.94 -6.36 16.40
CA ASN A 198 -13.00 -5.15 17.22
C ASN A 198 -11.69 -4.36 17.24
N ASN A 199 -11.02 -4.26 16.08
CA ASN A 199 -9.75 -3.55 15.93
C ASN A 199 -8.65 -4.08 16.87
N HIS A 200 -8.73 -5.35 17.30
CA HIS A 200 -7.87 -5.95 18.32
C HIS A 200 -7.92 -5.24 19.69
N TYR A 201 -9.04 -4.58 20.03
CA TYR A 201 -9.21 -4.01 21.35
C TYR A 201 -9.32 -5.10 22.42
N LEU A 202 -8.48 -5.01 23.46
CA LEU A 202 -8.50 -5.90 24.62
C LEU A 202 -8.99 -5.17 25.87
N ALA A 203 -10.04 -5.70 26.50
CA ALA A 203 -10.53 -5.23 27.81
C ALA A 203 -9.61 -5.74 28.94
N ALA A 204 -8.35 -5.32 28.94
CA ALA A 204 -7.28 -5.91 29.74
C ALA A 204 -6.68 -4.97 30.81
N ALA A 205 -7.47 -3.98 31.28
CA ALA A 205 -7.10 -3.02 32.33
C ALA A 205 -5.75 -2.31 32.05
N GLY A 206 -5.63 -1.67 30.88
CA GLY A 206 -4.42 -0.94 30.47
C GLY A 206 -3.36 -1.79 29.76
N ARG A 207 -3.53 -3.11 29.67
CA ARG A 207 -2.66 -3.99 28.87
C ARG A 207 -3.09 -4.07 27.41
N ASN A 208 -3.31 -2.90 26.80
CA ASN A 208 -3.79 -2.76 25.43
C ASN A 208 -2.87 -1.84 24.60
N SER A 209 -1.58 -1.81 24.94
CA SER A 209 -0.60 -0.89 24.36
C SER A 209 -0.49 -1.00 22.83
N GLU A 210 -0.58 -2.21 22.26
CA GLU A 210 -0.60 -2.40 20.80
C GLU A 210 -1.72 -1.57 20.15
N TYR A 211 -2.95 -1.73 20.65
CA TYR A 211 -4.11 -1.01 20.14
C TYR A 211 -3.94 0.50 20.34
N GLU A 212 -3.53 0.94 21.53
CA GLU A 212 -3.38 2.36 21.86
C GLU A 212 -2.32 3.04 20.97
N ASP A 213 -1.16 2.41 20.81
CA ASP A 213 -0.08 2.93 19.96
C ASP A 213 -0.50 2.94 18.48
N ARG A 214 -1.15 1.86 18.02
CA ARG A 214 -1.68 1.80 16.64
C ARG A 214 -2.76 2.84 16.40
N GLN A 215 -3.61 3.16 17.38
CA GLN A 215 -4.59 4.23 17.26
C GLN A 215 -3.91 5.61 17.08
N VAL A 216 -2.79 5.86 17.76
CA VAL A 216 -1.99 7.08 17.54
C VAL A 216 -1.43 7.12 16.11
N ALA A 217 -0.89 6.00 15.63
CA ALA A 217 -0.36 5.87 14.27
C ALA A 217 -1.45 6.05 13.19
N THR A 218 -2.59 5.37 13.34
CA THR A 218 -3.77 5.50 12.47
C THR A 218 -4.26 6.94 12.43
N ARG A 219 -4.32 7.62 13.58
CA ARG A 219 -4.74 9.03 13.63
C ARG A 219 -3.81 9.92 12.84
N PHE A 220 -2.50 9.76 13.01
CA PHE A 220 -1.52 10.51 12.24
C PHE A 220 -1.64 10.21 10.74
N TRP A 221 -1.80 8.93 10.39
CA TRP A 221 -1.88 8.47 9.02
C TRP A 221 -3.07 9.07 8.28
N LEU A 222 -4.27 8.97 8.84
CA LEU A 222 -5.49 9.54 8.24
C LEU A 222 -5.37 11.05 8.03
N ASN A 223 -4.85 11.79 9.02
CA ASN A 223 -4.61 13.23 8.87
C ASN A 223 -3.64 13.53 7.71
N ARG A 224 -2.58 12.73 7.57
CA ARG A 224 -1.61 12.90 6.50
C ARG A 224 -2.23 12.61 5.14
N LEU A 225 -2.94 11.50 4.98
CA LEU A 225 -3.62 11.12 3.74
C LEU A 225 -4.54 12.24 3.23
N PHE A 226 -5.45 12.72 4.09
CA PHE A 226 -6.38 13.77 3.71
C PHE A 226 -5.70 15.13 3.45
N THR A 227 -4.57 15.39 4.11
CA THR A 227 -3.78 16.60 3.84
C THR A 227 -3.12 16.53 2.46
N LEU A 228 -2.53 15.39 2.12
CA LEU A 228 -1.93 15.14 0.81
C LEU A 228 -3.00 15.18 -0.29
N ALA A 229 -4.14 14.51 -0.09
CA ALA A 229 -5.25 14.49 -1.03
C ALA A 229 -5.78 15.90 -1.35
N ARG A 230 -5.94 16.78 -0.35
CA ARG A 230 -6.34 18.18 -0.57
C ARG A 230 -5.27 18.98 -1.30
N ARG A 231 -4.00 18.81 -0.92
CA ARG A 231 -2.86 19.49 -1.55
C ARG A 231 -2.74 19.10 -3.02
N ASP A 232 -2.87 17.81 -3.31
CA ASP A 232 -2.71 17.23 -4.64
C ASP A 232 -4.00 17.31 -5.47
N LYS A 233 -5.09 17.81 -4.88
CA LYS A 233 -6.40 18.02 -5.52
C LYS A 233 -6.91 16.75 -6.21
N VAL A 234 -6.76 15.61 -5.56
CA VAL A 234 -7.31 14.34 -6.04
C VAL A 234 -8.84 14.37 -5.98
N ASP A 235 -9.49 13.69 -6.91
CA ASP A 235 -10.94 13.65 -7.02
C ASP A 235 -11.56 12.71 -5.97
N ALA A 236 -10.78 11.72 -5.50
CA ALA A 236 -11.19 10.81 -4.45
C ALA A 236 -10.06 10.20 -3.63
N ILE A 237 -10.42 9.69 -2.46
CA ILE A 237 -9.61 8.82 -1.60
C ILE A 237 -10.33 7.48 -1.44
N VAL A 238 -9.64 6.37 -1.61
CA VAL A 238 -10.13 5.02 -1.28
C VAL A 238 -9.32 4.47 -0.11
N LEU A 239 -10.00 4.13 0.99
CA LEU A 239 -9.38 3.57 2.19
C LEU A 239 -9.75 2.09 2.33
N PHE A 240 -8.74 1.23 2.38
CA PHE A 240 -8.90 -0.21 2.59
C PHE A 240 -8.63 -0.57 4.04
N SER A 241 -9.57 -1.25 4.69
CA SER A 241 -9.42 -1.89 6.00
C SER A 241 -9.89 -3.35 5.94
N GLU A 242 -9.57 -4.18 6.93
CA GLU A 242 -10.24 -5.48 7.06
C GLU A 242 -11.56 -5.29 7.83
N GLY A 243 -11.48 -4.55 8.93
CA GLY A 243 -12.61 -4.21 9.78
C GLY A 243 -13.50 -3.10 9.21
N ASP A 244 -14.74 -3.12 9.68
CA ASP A 244 -15.81 -2.26 9.23
C ASP A 244 -15.56 -0.78 9.57
N LEU A 245 -15.29 0.03 8.55
CA LEU A 245 -15.14 1.48 8.69
C LEU A 245 -16.44 2.26 8.44
N LYS A 246 -17.57 1.59 8.21
CA LYS A 246 -18.87 2.22 8.04
C LYS A 246 -19.17 3.14 9.23
N PRO A 247 -19.40 4.44 9.01
CA PRO A 247 -19.85 5.30 10.07
C PRO A 247 -21.16 4.77 10.63
N LEU A 248 -21.21 4.54 11.94
CA LEU A 248 -22.46 4.24 12.61
C LEU A 248 -23.38 5.45 12.40
N ALA A 249 -24.61 5.20 11.95
CA ALA A 249 -25.61 6.26 11.94
C ALA A 249 -25.83 6.69 13.39
N GLU A 250 -25.30 7.85 13.77
CA GLU A 250 -25.60 8.40 15.08
C GLU A 250 -27.09 8.78 15.11
N PRO A 251 -27.90 8.20 15.99
CA PRO A 251 -29.29 8.59 16.11
C PRO A 251 -29.36 10.06 16.55
N THR A 252 -30.13 10.86 15.82
CA THR A 252 -30.33 12.28 16.11
C THR A 252 -31.56 12.51 16.99
N GLY A 253 -31.54 13.59 17.78
CA GLY A 253 -32.68 14.02 18.59
C GLY A 253 -33.04 13.06 19.74
N LEU A 254 -34.34 12.94 20.04
CA LEU A 254 -34.86 12.12 21.14
C LEU A 254 -34.40 10.64 21.09
N ARG A 255 -34.12 10.11 19.89
CA ARG A 255 -33.62 8.74 19.71
C ARG A 255 -32.21 8.53 20.26
N SER A 256 -31.39 9.59 20.36
CA SER A 256 -30.08 9.56 21.01
C SER A 256 -30.20 9.37 22.53
N LEU A 257 -31.18 10.06 23.13
CA LEU A 257 -31.43 10.03 24.58
C LEU A 257 -31.98 8.68 25.07
N LEU A 258 -32.63 7.93 24.18
CA LEU A 258 -33.15 6.58 24.45
C LEU A 258 -32.14 5.46 24.15
N ARG A 259 -30.94 5.79 23.65
CA ARG A 259 -29.92 4.79 23.30
C ARG A 259 -29.26 4.26 24.56
N ARG A 260 -29.47 2.98 24.84
CA ARG A 260 -28.72 2.24 25.86
C ARG A 260 -27.24 2.25 25.47
N ALA A 261 -26.35 2.52 26.43
CA ALA A 261 -24.91 2.46 26.18
C ALA A 261 -24.55 1.08 25.57
N PRO A 262 -23.70 1.04 24.53
CA PRO A 262 -23.25 -0.23 23.95
C PRO A 262 -22.67 -1.13 25.05
N ALA A 263 -23.03 -2.42 25.02
CA ALA A 263 -22.52 -3.40 25.99
C ALA A 263 -21.01 -3.66 25.85
N THR A 264 -20.42 -3.31 24.70
CA THR A 264 -19.01 -3.51 24.38
C THR A 264 -18.38 -2.21 23.87
N PHE A 265 -17.10 -2.02 24.16
CA PHE A 265 -16.33 -0.90 23.64
C PHE A 265 -16.11 -1.04 22.13
N ASP A 266 -16.43 0.00 21.35
CA ASP A 266 -16.20 0.04 19.90
C ASP A 266 -14.75 0.45 19.61
N GLY A 267 -13.91 -0.53 19.27
CA GLY A 267 -12.51 -0.36 18.92
C GLY A 267 -12.29 0.46 17.64
N PHE A 268 -13.30 0.62 16.79
CA PHE A 268 -13.24 1.38 15.54
C PHE A 268 -13.74 2.82 15.67
N ALA A 269 -14.45 3.16 16.77
CA ALA A 269 -15.14 4.44 16.93
C ALA A 269 -14.26 5.66 16.65
N SER A 270 -13.03 5.68 17.18
CA SER A 270 -12.10 6.81 16.96
C SER A 270 -11.72 6.96 15.49
N ALA A 271 -11.47 5.86 14.78
CA ALA A 271 -11.11 5.89 13.37
C ALA A 271 -12.30 6.35 12.51
N ARG A 272 -13.50 5.79 12.75
CA ARG A 272 -14.74 6.19 12.06
C ARG A 272 -15.04 7.68 12.23
N LYS A 273 -15.00 8.18 13.48
CA LYS A 273 -15.22 9.59 13.80
C LYS A 273 -14.22 10.51 13.09
N GLN A 274 -12.95 10.11 13.06
CA GLN A 274 -11.91 10.89 12.40
C GLN A 274 -12.09 10.92 10.88
N VAL A 275 -12.34 9.77 10.26
CA VAL A 275 -12.59 9.68 8.81
C VAL A 275 -13.79 10.55 8.42
N GLN A 276 -14.89 10.48 9.18
CA GLN A 276 -16.07 11.32 8.94
C GLN A 276 -15.74 12.82 9.01
N ALA A 277 -15.02 13.25 10.06
CA ALA A 277 -14.64 14.66 10.22
C ALA A 277 -13.69 15.15 9.12
N LEU A 278 -12.79 14.28 8.64
CA LEU A 278 -11.87 14.59 7.53
C LEU A 278 -12.59 14.63 6.19
N ALA A 279 -13.53 13.70 5.96
CA ALA A 279 -14.34 13.62 4.75
C ALA A 279 -15.23 14.86 4.56
N GLN A 280 -15.85 15.38 5.63
CA GLN A 280 -16.63 16.62 5.58
C GLN A 280 -15.84 17.85 5.06
N ARG A 281 -14.52 17.82 5.20
CA ARG A 281 -13.61 18.91 4.76
C ARG A 281 -12.90 18.59 3.45
N PHE A 282 -13.22 17.47 2.83
CA PHE A 282 -12.62 17.02 1.58
C PHE A 282 -13.62 17.22 0.44
N GLY A 283 -13.25 18.02 -0.57
CA GLY A 283 -14.14 18.34 -1.69
C GLY A 283 -14.41 17.17 -2.64
N GLY A 284 -13.65 16.08 -2.54
CA GLY A 284 -13.82 14.88 -3.35
C GLY A 284 -14.65 13.78 -2.68
N LYS A 285 -14.66 12.59 -3.29
CA LYS A 285 -15.33 11.40 -2.75
C LYS A 285 -14.39 10.59 -1.86
N VAL A 286 -14.92 10.00 -0.79
CA VAL A 286 -14.20 9.05 0.07
C VAL A 286 -14.88 7.71 -0.05
N LEU A 287 -14.20 6.68 -0.55
CA LEU A 287 -14.71 5.31 -0.57
C LEU A 287 -14.01 4.50 0.53
N LEU A 288 -14.80 3.96 1.45
CA LEU A 288 -14.35 3.06 2.50
C LEU A 288 -14.61 1.63 2.03
N VAL A 289 -13.55 0.83 1.93
CA VAL A 289 -13.63 -0.56 1.47
C VAL A 289 -13.15 -1.46 2.60
N ASP A 290 -13.98 -2.43 2.97
CA ASP A 290 -13.61 -3.43 3.97
C ASP A 290 -14.03 -4.85 3.59
N SER A 291 -13.58 -5.83 4.38
CA SER A 291 -13.93 -7.24 4.24
C SER A 291 -14.83 -7.71 5.38
N ALA A 292 -15.65 -6.83 5.96
CA ALA A 292 -16.64 -7.23 6.95
C ALA A 292 -17.65 -8.21 6.33
N ALA A 293 -18.11 -9.17 7.13
CA ALA A 293 -19.03 -10.20 6.66
C ALA A 293 -20.33 -9.58 6.11
N LEU A 294 -20.75 -10.06 4.94
CA LEU A 294 -21.99 -9.64 4.31
C LEU A 294 -23.20 -10.30 5.01
N PRO A 295 -24.38 -9.65 4.99
CA PRO A 295 -25.64 -10.30 5.38
C PRO A 295 -25.88 -11.60 4.60
N LYS A 296 -26.71 -12.49 5.14
CA LYS A 296 -27.11 -13.71 4.44
C LYS A 296 -27.77 -13.33 3.10
N ASN A 297 -27.24 -13.88 1.99
CA ASN A 297 -27.64 -13.55 0.61
C ASN A 297 -27.41 -12.08 0.21
N GLY A 298 -26.58 -11.33 0.97
CA GLY A 298 -26.13 -10.01 0.57
C GLY A 298 -25.02 -10.12 -0.46
N HIS A 299 -24.97 -9.14 -1.37
CA HIS A 299 -23.90 -8.97 -2.34
C HIS A 299 -23.16 -7.66 -2.06
N PRO A 300 -21.87 -7.54 -2.41
CA PRO A 300 -21.15 -6.28 -2.29
C PRO A 300 -21.87 -5.17 -3.05
N ALA A 301 -22.03 -4.02 -2.41
CA ALA A 301 -22.65 -2.83 -2.99
C ALA A 301 -22.05 -1.57 -2.37
N ILE A 302 -22.01 -0.48 -3.13
CA ILE A 302 -21.53 0.81 -2.62
C ILE A 302 -22.72 1.59 -2.06
N GLU A 303 -22.74 1.78 -0.74
CA GLU A 303 -23.71 2.62 -0.05
C GLU A 303 -23.16 4.04 0.15
N TRP A 304 -23.79 5.03 -0.46
CA TRP A 304 -23.36 6.43 -0.35
C TRP A 304 -24.14 7.21 0.72
N ARG A 305 -23.41 8.02 1.49
CA ARG A 305 -23.93 9.08 2.35
C ARG A 305 -23.09 10.33 2.14
N GLU A 306 -23.70 11.37 1.57
CA GLU A 306 -23.00 12.60 1.17
C GLU A 306 -21.82 12.32 0.24
N ASN A 307 -20.58 12.59 0.69
CA ASN A 307 -19.36 12.30 -0.06
C ASN A 307 -18.64 11.02 0.40
N VAL A 308 -19.19 10.27 1.37
CA VAL A 308 -18.62 9.01 1.86
C VAL A 308 -19.41 7.83 1.32
N GLY A 309 -18.73 6.95 0.59
CA GLY A 309 -19.22 5.66 0.15
C GLY A 309 -18.65 4.56 1.03
N HIS A 310 -19.42 3.50 1.26
CA HIS A 310 -18.98 2.30 1.97
C HIS A 310 -19.24 1.07 1.11
N LEU A 311 -18.25 0.18 1.04
CA LEU A 311 -18.28 -1.09 0.32
C LEU A 311 -17.67 -2.18 1.22
N SER A 312 -18.50 -3.07 1.73
CA SER A 312 -18.01 -4.34 2.27
C SER A 312 -17.96 -5.37 1.14
N VAL A 313 -16.82 -6.04 0.96
CA VAL A 313 -16.65 -7.13 -0.01
C VAL A 313 -16.80 -8.51 0.63
N GLY A 314 -16.90 -8.55 1.97
CA GLY A 314 -16.87 -9.80 2.74
C GLY A 314 -15.74 -10.71 2.30
N GLY A 315 -16.11 -11.87 1.80
CA GLY A 315 -15.19 -12.90 1.34
C GLY A 315 -14.99 -13.01 -0.17
N GLU A 316 -15.50 -12.05 -0.91
CA GLU A 316 -15.60 -12.12 -2.35
C GLU A 316 -14.41 -11.45 -3.02
N ALA A 317 -14.19 -11.80 -4.28
CA ALA A 317 -13.31 -11.07 -5.16
C ALA A 317 -14.19 -10.14 -6.02
N VAL A 318 -13.90 -8.85 -6.00
CA VAL A 318 -14.65 -7.84 -6.75
C VAL A 318 -13.73 -6.93 -7.51
N GLU A 319 -14.22 -6.33 -8.58
CA GLU A 319 -13.51 -5.29 -9.32
C GLU A 319 -14.29 -3.97 -9.27
N VAL A 320 -13.56 -2.85 -9.28
CA VAL A 320 -14.15 -1.52 -9.25
C VAL A 320 -13.61 -0.73 -10.43
N ASP A 321 -14.51 -0.37 -11.34
CA ASP A 321 -14.26 0.61 -12.39
C ASP A 321 -14.26 2.02 -11.79
N VAL A 322 -13.20 2.77 -12.09
CA VAL A 322 -12.97 4.13 -11.65
C VAL A 322 -12.98 5.04 -12.86
N ARG A 323 -13.86 6.04 -12.86
CA ARG A 323 -14.04 6.97 -13.97
C ARG A 323 -13.98 8.41 -13.48
N PRO A 324 -12.76 8.98 -13.34
CA PRO A 324 -12.59 10.37 -12.93
C PRO A 324 -13.42 11.33 -13.79
N GLY A 325 -14.01 12.35 -13.17
CA GLY A 325 -14.88 13.32 -13.84
C GLY A 325 -16.31 12.87 -14.15
N GLU A 326 -16.66 11.58 -14.02
CA GLU A 326 -18.04 11.13 -14.16
C GLU A 326 -18.84 11.26 -12.84
N LYS A 327 -20.16 11.45 -12.94
CA LYS A 327 -21.07 11.47 -11.78
C LYS A 327 -20.96 10.21 -10.92
N ASN A 328 -20.80 9.06 -11.59
CA ASN A 328 -20.62 7.75 -10.96
C ASN A 328 -19.15 7.35 -11.01
N LEU A 329 -18.33 7.99 -10.18
CA LEU A 329 -16.87 7.80 -10.12
C LEU A 329 -16.47 6.34 -9.88
N PHE A 330 -17.22 5.61 -9.05
CA PHE A 330 -16.95 4.20 -8.72
C PHE A 330 -18.12 3.34 -9.17
N ARG A 331 -17.83 2.27 -9.90
CA ARG A 331 -18.82 1.26 -10.32
C ARG A 331 -18.29 -0.12 -10.01
N LEU A 332 -19.08 -0.89 -9.27
CA LEU A 332 -18.73 -2.26 -8.90
C LEU A 332 -18.99 -3.22 -10.06
N LYS A 333 -18.15 -4.23 -10.18
CA LYS A 333 -18.29 -5.40 -11.05
C LYS A 333 -17.94 -6.66 -10.26
N GLU A 334 -18.58 -7.77 -10.60
CA GLU A 334 -18.12 -9.07 -10.15
C GLU A 334 -16.76 -9.39 -10.79
N ALA A 335 -15.85 -10.03 -10.06
CA ALA A 335 -14.56 -10.42 -10.62
C ALA A 335 -14.71 -11.64 -11.54
N GLY A 336 -14.12 -11.56 -12.73
CA GLY A 336 -14.17 -12.64 -13.73
C GLY A 336 -15.38 -12.61 -14.66
N GLU A 337 -16.23 -11.57 -14.58
CA GLU A 337 -17.29 -11.23 -15.55
C GLU A 337 -16.78 -10.29 -16.65
#